data_AF-A0A292E3E4-F1
#
_entry.id   AF-A0A292E3E4-F1
#
_cell.length_a   1.000
_cell.length_b   1.000
_cell.length_c   1.000
_cell.angle_alpha   90.00
_cell.angle_beta   90.00
_cell.angle_gamma   90.00
#
_symmetry.space_group_name_H-M   'P 1'
#
loop_
_entity.id
_entity.type
_entity.pdbx_description
1 polymer ?
#
loop_
_entity_poly.entity_id
_entity_poly.type
_entity_poly.pdbx_seq_one_letter_code
_entity_poly.pdbx_strand_id
1 'polypeptide(L)'
;MNTDSRRFVEHPLLSGHSNTLNIIPQHTTFMAECRSCGRSRELDRKLLEAYAGTAELRQIEARLRCACGEKNTRLMTGYWVSGPPAGNNS
;
A
#
# COMPACT_ATOMS: atom_id res chain seq x y z
N MET A 1 14.88 12.45 -18.15
CA MET A 1 15.53 11.48 -17.23
C MET A 1 14.70 11.45 -15.96
N ASN A 2 14.04 10.33 -15.66
CA ASN A 2 13.38 10.16 -14.36
C ASN A 2 13.43 8.68 -13.98
N THR A 3 14.64 8.21 -13.68
CA THR A 3 14.87 6.91 -13.04
C THR A 3 14.77 7.11 -11.54
N ASP A 4 13.55 7.33 -11.07
CA ASP A 4 13.24 7.06 -9.67
C ASP A 4 13.20 5.53 -9.52
N SER A 5 14.38 4.90 -9.51
CA SER A 5 14.57 3.46 -9.35
C SER A 5 14.35 3.07 -7.90
N ARG A 6 13.19 3.45 -7.35
CA ARG A 6 12.74 3.01 -6.04
C ARG A 6 11.78 1.85 -6.25
N ARG A 7 12.00 0.79 -5.48
CA ARG A 7 11.14 -0.40 -5.44
C ARG A 7 10.39 -0.43 -4.12
N PHE A 8 9.10 -0.64 -4.16
CA PHE A 8 8.32 -0.86 -2.94
C PHE A 8 8.57 -2.28 -2.45
N VAL A 9 8.92 -2.41 -1.16
CA VAL A 9 9.04 -3.70 -0.48
C VAL A 9 7.94 -3.77 0.56
N GLU A 10 7.02 -4.72 0.36
CA GLU A 10 5.94 -5.00 1.30
C GLU A 10 6.51 -5.55 2.61
N HIS A 11 5.97 -5.09 3.75
CA HIS A 11 6.22 -5.63 5.06
C HIS A 11 5.06 -6.59 5.44
N PRO A 12 5.21 -7.91 5.21
CA PRO A 12 4.09 -8.85 5.21
C PRO A 12 3.38 -8.97 6.57
N LEU A 13 4.10 -8.77 7.68
CA LEU A 13 3.51 -8.80 9.03
C LEU A 13 2.60 -7.60 9.32
N LEU A 14 2.81 -6.47 8.62
CA LEU A 14 2.07 -5.23 8.84
C LEU A 14 0.91 -5.09 7.85
N SER A 15 1.01 -5.68 6.66
CA SER A 15 -0.07 -5.74 5.65
C SER A 15 -1.23 -6.68 6.01
N GLY A 16 -1.24 -7.25 7.22
CA GLY A 16 -2.31 -8.13 7.68
C GLY A 16 -3.65 -7.41 7.78
N HIS A 17 -4.70 -8.02 7.23
CA HIS A 17 -6.06 -7.48 7.22
C HIS A 17 -6.64 -7.18 8.62
N SER A 18 -6.13 -7.86 9.67
CA SER A 18 -6.51 -7.69 11.08
C SER A 18 -5.74 -6.58 11.80
N ASN A 19 -4.76 -5.96 11.15
CA ASN A 19 -4.04 -4.84 11.75
C ASN A 19 -4.90 -3.58 11.64
N THR A 20 -4.80 -2.74 12.66
CA THR A 20 -5.43 -1.42 12.69
C THR A 20 -4.42 -0.35 12.29
N LEU A 21 -4.89 0.73 11.67
CA LEU A 21 -4.01 1.80 11.18
C LEU A 21 -3.10 2.41 12.27
N ASN A 22 -3.60 2.46 13.50
CA ASN A 22 -2.91 3.01 14.67
C ASN A 22 -1.71 2.19 15.15
N ILE A 23 -1.64 0.88 14.89
CA ILE A 23 -0.50 0.05 15.31
C ILE A 23 0.63 0.03 14.27
N ILE A 24 0.38 0.57 13.07
CA ILE A 24 1.37 0.61 12.00
C ILE A 24 2.32 1.79 12.24
N PRO A 25 3.66 1.57 12.19
CA PRO A 25 4.64 2.64 12.41
C PRO A 25 4.44 3.86 11.51
N GLN A 26 4.77 5.04 12.04
CA GLN A 26 4.54 6.33 11.36
C GLN A 26 5.35 6.49 10.06
N HIS A 27 6.51 5.85 9.97
CA HIS A 27 7.39 5.91 8.80
C HIS A 27 7.09 4.84 7.74
N THR A 28 6.00 4.07 7.92
CA THR A 28 5.59 3.04 6.97
C THR A 28 4.85 3.68 5.79
N THR A 29 5.21 3.27 4.57
CA THR A 29 4.52 3.65 3.34
C THR A 29 3.29 2.76 3.14
N PHE A 30 2.16 3.36 2.77
CA PHE A 30 0.94 2.65 2.39
C PHE A 30 0.81 2.60 0.88
N MET A 31 0.54 1.42 0.34
CA MET A 31 0.37 1.19 -1.09
C MET A 31 -0.97 0.48 -1.31
N ALA A 32 -1.78 1.00 -2.23
CA ALA A 32 -3.02 0.37 -2.65
C ALA A 32 -2.85 -0.24 -4.04
N GLU A 33 -3.04 -1.56 -4.17
CA GLU A 33 -3.00 -2.28 -5.43
C GLU A 33 -4.39 -2.78 -5.81
N CYS A 34 -4.85 -2.42 -7.01
CA CYS A 34 -6.10 -2.98 -7.54
C CYS A 34 -5.84 -4.37 -8.12
N ARG A 35 -6.48 -5.39 -7.53
CA ARG A 35 -6.39 -6.77 -8.00
C ARG A 35 -7.12 -7.02 -9.32
N SER A 36 -7.99 -6.10 -9.75
CA SER A 36 -8.68 -6.20 -11.04
C SER A 36 -7.87 -5.65 -12.23
N CYS A 37 -7.09 -4.58 -12.04
CA CYS A 37 -6.34 -3.94 -13.14
C CYS A 37 -4.82 -3.85 -12.92
N GLY A 38 -4.32 -4.29 -11.76
CA GLY A 38 -2.91 -4.30 -11.40
C GLY A 38 -2.31 -2.94 -11.05
N ARG A 39 -3.06 -1.84 -11.14
CA ARG A 39 -2.53 -0.51 -10.82
C ARG A 39 -2.28 -0.37 -9.32
N SER A 40 -1.09 0.11 -8.98
CA SER A 40 -0.70 0.48 -7.63
C SER A 40 -0.63 2.00 -7.47
N ARG A 41 -0.96 2.51 -6.28
CA ARG A 41 -0.76 3.91 -5.91
C ARG A 41 -0.38 4.04 -4.44
N GLU A 42 0.50 4.98 -4.15
CA GLU A 42 0.81 5.35 -2.78
C GLU A 42 -0.41 6.06 -2.16
N LEU A 43 -0.65 5.78 -0.88
CA LEU A 43 -1.68 6.44 -0.08
C LEU A 43 -1.02 7.28 1.00
N ASP A 44 -1.51 8.52 1.14
CA ASP A 44 -1.09 9.41 2.21
C ASP A 44 -1.64 8.91 3.55
N ARG A 45 -0.75 8.75 4.53
CA ARG A 45 -1.10 8.29 5.88
C ARG A 45 -2.09 9.22 6.58
N LYS A 46 -1.90 10.55 6.49
CA LYS A 46 -2.79 11.52 7.14
C LYS A 46 -4.20 11.44 6.56
N LEU A 47 -4.32 11.21 5.26
CA LEU A 47 -5.62 10.95 4.64
C LEU A 47 -6.23 9.66 5.21
N LEU A 48 -5.48 8.57 5.30
CA LEU A 48 -5.96 7.32 5.89
C LEU A 48 -6.43 7.51 7.34
N GLU A 49 -5.66 8.24 8.15
CA GLU A 49 -6.00 8.52 9.55
C GLU A 49 -7.27 9.38 9.67
N ALA A 50 -7.43 10.38 8.81
CA ALA A 50 -8.63 11.22 8.78
C ALA A 50 -9.91 10.44 8.41
N TYR A 51 -9.80 9.47 7.50
CA TYR A 51 -10.95 8.68 7.04
C TYR A 51 -11.22 7.42 7.89
N ALA A 52 -10.21 6.92 8.61
CA ALA A 52 -10.23 5.56 9.13
C ALA A 52 -9.32 5.32 10.35
N GLY A 53 -9.04 6.35 11.17
CA GLY A 53 -8.03 6.33 12.24
C GLY A 53 -7.94 5.08 13.13
N THR A 54 -9.07 4.49 13.54
CA THR A 54 -9.10 3.25 14.35
C THR A 54 -9.60 2.04 13.59
N ALA A 55 -9.80 2.15 12.27
CA ALA A 55 -10.31 1.07 11.45
C ALA A 55 -9.22 0.02 11.17
N GLU A 56 -9.66 -1.21 10.99
CA GLU A 56 -8.83 -2.28 10.46
C GLU A 56 -8.51 -2.02 8.99
N LEU A 57 -7.34 -2.47 8.53
CA LEU A 57 -6.94 -2.34 7.12
C LEU A 57 -7.99 -2.92 6.18
N ARG A 58 -8.63 -4.05 6.53
CA ARG A 58 -9.72 -4.65 5.73
C ARG A 58 -10.91 -3.72 5.53
N GLN A 59 -11.26 -2.93 6.54
CA GLN A 59 -12.37 -1.99 6.47
C GLN A 59 -12.03 -0.81 5.56
N ILE A 60 -10.76 -0.41 5.54
CA ILE A 60 -10.23 0.58 4.61
C ILE A 60 -10.28 0.05 3.18
N GLU A 61 -9.77 -1.17 2.94
CA GLU A 61 -9.79 -1.84 1.63
C GLU A 61 -11.18 -1.89 0.99
N ALA A 62 -12.20 -2.26 1.77
CA ALA A 62 -13.59 -2.33 1.31
C ALA A 62 -14.15 -0.98 0.79
N ARG A 63 -13.55 0.13 1.22
CA ARG A 63 -13.93 1.50 0.81
C ARG A 63 -13.09 2.02 -0.35
N LEU A 64 -11.91 1.44 -0.59
CA LEU A 64 -11.00 1.89 -1.63
C LEU A 64 -11.50 1.50 -3.03
N ARG A 65 -11.72 2.52 -3.86
CA ARG A 65 -12.00 2.38 -5.29
C ARG A 65 -10.77 2.72 -6.12
N CYS A 66 -10.44 1.86 -7.07
CA CYS A 66 -9.39 2.13 -8.05
C CYS A 66 -9.87 3.15 -9.10
N ALA A 67 -8.93 3.81 -9.77
CA ALA A 67 -9.21 4.67 -10.91
C ALA A 67 -9.88 3.92 -12.08
N CYS A 68 -9.79 2.58 -12.14
CA CYS A 68 -10.55 1.78 -13.11
C CYS A 68 -12.04 1.60 -12.75
N GLY A 69 -12.47 2.04 -11.56
CA GLY A 69 -13.85 1.94 -11.08
C GLY A 69 -14.11 0.79 -10.09
N GLU A 70 -13.24 -0.22 -10.06
CA GLU A 70 -13.41 -1.42 -9.24
C GLU A 70 -13.11 -1.19 -7.74
N LYS A 71 -13.83 -1.95 -6.89
CA LYS A 71 -13.63 -2.01 -5.42
C LYS A 71 -12.92 -3.30 -5.00
N ASN A 72 -11.88 -3.65 -5.73
CA ASN A 72 -11.06 -4.84 -5.49
C ASN A 72 -9.61 -4.40 -5.24
N THR A 73 -9.41 -3.67 -4.14
CA THR A 73 -8.13 -3.04 -3.79
C THR A 73 -7.55 -3.71 -2.55
N ARG A 74 -6.29 -4.13 -2.63
CA ARG A 74 -5.51 -4.59 -1.49
C ARG A 74 -4.66 -3.45 -0.95
N LEU A 75 -4.69 -3.25 0.35
CA LEU A 75 -3.85 -2.31 1.08
C LEU A 75 -2.61 -3.05 1.56
N MET A 76 -1.45 -2.51 1.22
CA MET A 76 -0.15 -3.03 1.58
C MET A 76 0.58 -1.97 2.38
N THR A 77 1.45 -2.42 3.27
CA THR A 77 2.32 -1.55 4.06
C THR A 77 3.76 -1.96 3.82
N GLY A 78 4.69 -1.01 3.82
CA GLY A 78 6.06 -1.31 3.44
C GLY A 78 6.95 -0.08 3.44
N TYR A 79 8.02 -0.14 2.65
CA TYR A 79 8.99 0.93 2.50
C TYR A 79 9.58 0.94 1.09
N TRP A 80 10.08 2.10 0.69
CA TRP A 80 10.82 2.24 -0.56
C TRP A 80 12.29 1.86 -0.34
N VAL A 81 12.83 1.00 -1.20
CA VAL A 81 14.27 0.76 -1.29
C VAL A 81 14.82 1.44 -2.53
N SER A 82 16.00 2.04 -2.40
CA SER A 82 16.76 2.54 -3.54
C SER A 82 17.50 1.36 -4.17
N GLY A 83 17.24 1.05 -5.45
CA GLY A 83 17.97 -0.01 -6.14
C GLY A 83 17.34 -0.40 -7.48
N PRO A 84 18.14 -0.95 -8.42
CA PRO A 84 17.62 -1.45 -9.69
C PRO A 84 16.52 -2.51 -9.46
N PRO A 85 15.53 -2.64 -10.37
CA PRO A 85 14.53 -3.70 -10.27
C PRO A 85 15.24 -5.04 -10.12
N ALA A 86 14.73 -5.91 -9.24
CA ALA A 86 15.35 -7.19 -8.93
C ALA A 86 15.58 -7.97 -10.25
N GLY A 87 16.83 -7.99 -10.70
CA GLY A 87 17.26 -8.77 -11.83
C GLY A 87 17.04 -10.24 -11.50
N ASN A 88 16.16 -10.87 -12.27
CA ASN A 88 16.03 -12.29 -12.42
C ASN A 88 17.41 -12.90 -12.74
N ASN A 89 18.08 -13.44 -11.73
CA ASN A 89 19.21 -14.34 -11.96
C ASN A 89 18.66 -15.58 -12.69
N SER A 90 19.15 -15.76 -13.92
CA SER A 90 18.87 -16.88 -14.81
C SER A 90 19.40 -18.19 -14.26
#